data_AF-A0A2G4HKC7-F1
#
_entry.id   AF-A0A2G4HKC7-F1
#
_cell.length_a   1.000
_cell.length_b   1.000
_cell.length_c   1.000
_cell.angle_alpha   90.00
_cell.angle_beta   90.00
_cell.angle_gamma   90.00
#
_symmetry.space_group_name_H-M   'P 1'
#
loop_
_entity.id
_entity.type
_entity.pdbx_description
1 polymer ?
#
loop_
_entity_poly.entity_id
_entity_poly.type
_entity_poly.pdbx_seq_one_letter_code
_entity_poly.pdbx_strand_id
1 'polypeptide(L)'
;MQATVSSKYQITIPAKLRKKFHLKPGMKLVFDEKSADLRAQPKHDFDMEAMREALGAAKNFEPGKTSTQILRELRGYDRSSL
;
A
#
# COMPACT_ATOMS: atom_id res chain seq x y z
N MET A 1 -2.20 13.31 24.23
CA MET A 1 -3.01 13.70 23.04
C MET A 1 -4.33 13.00 23.18
N GLN A 2 -5.45 13.72 23.05
CA GLN A 2 -6.80 13.19 23.33
C GLN A 2 -7.75 13.57 22.19
N ALA A 3 -8.80 12.76 22.01
CA ALA A 3 -9.89 13.04 21.11
C ALA A 3 -11.20 12.77 21.84
N THR A 4 -12.21 13.60 21.63
CA THR A 4 -13.53 13.45 22.24
C THR A 4 -14.40 12.58 21.34
N VAL A 5 -15.12 11.62 21.93
CA VAL A 5 -16.16 10.87 21.24
C VAL A 5 -17.40 11.75 21.17
N SER A 6 -17.88 12.04 19.96
CA SER A 6 -19.11 12.82 19.76
C SER A 6 -20.36 12.02 20.15
N SER A 7 -21.51 12.68 20.26
CA SER A 7 -22.81 12.05 20.53
C SER A 7 -23.24 11.01 19.48
N LYS A 8 -22.63 11.03 18.29
CA LYS A 8 -22.82 10.02 17.23
C LYS A 8 -21.75 8.92 17.27
N TYR A 9 -21.01 8.80 18.35
CA TYR A 9 -19.90 7.85 18.52
C TYR A 9 -18.76 8.01 17.51
N GLN A 10 -18.62 9.20 16.92
CA GLN A 10 -17.53 9.51 15.99
C GLN A 10 -16.34 10.10 16.75
N ILE A 11 -15.13 9.67 16.39
CA ILE A 11 -13.87 10.28 16.83
C ILE A 11 -13.20 11.01 15.67
N THR A 12 -12.65 12.19 15.97
CA THR A 12 -11.82 12.90 14.99
C THR A 12 -10.37 12.48 15.17
N ILE A 13 -9.76 11.89 14.14
CA ILE A 13 -8.34 11.51 14.18
C ILE A 13 -7.48 12.78 14.04
N PRO A 14 -6.64 13.14 15.03
CA PRO A 14 -5.81 14.35 14.97
C PRO A 14 -4.87 14.39 13.77
N ALA A 15 -4.57 15.61 13.27
CA ALA A 15 -3.79 15.81 12.05
C ALA A 15 -2.41 15.13 12.08
N LYS A 16 -1.74 15.11 13.24
CA LYS A 16 -0.44 14.42 13.41
C LYS A 16 -0.55 12.92 13.13
N LEU A 17 -1.62 12.26 13.62
CA LEU A 17 -1.83 10.83 13.39
C LEU A 17 -2.22 10.55 11.93
N ARG A 18 -3.08 11.40 11.32
CA ARG A 18 -3.42 11.26 9.90
C ARG A 18 -2.19 11.29 9.00
N LYS A 19 -1.27 12.23 9.26
CA LYS A 19 0.00 12.33 8.51
C LYS A 19 0.91 11.12 8.76
N LYS A 20 1.07 10.72 10.03
CA LYS A 20 1.93 9.59 10.42
C LYS A 20 1.47 8.27 9.79
N PHE A 21 0.17 8.03 9.72
CA PHE A 21 -0.41 6.79 9.20
C PHE A 21 -0.93 6.93 7.76
N HIS A 22 -0.61 8.05 7.09
CA HIS A 22 -1.04 8.34 5.71
C HIS A 22 -2.54 8.13 5.44
N LEU A 23 -3.38 8.45 6.43
CA LEU A 23 -4.83 8.30 6.35
C LEU A 23 -5.42 9.38 5.44
N LYS A 24 -6.18 8.94 4.43
CA LYS A 24 -6.88 9.79 3.48
C LYS A 24 -8.40 9.74 3.71
N PRO A 25 -9.14 10.83 3.40
CA PRO A 25 -10.59 10.78 3.38
C PRO A 25 -11.11 9.63 2.51
N GLY A 26 -12.17 8.96 2.94
CA GLY A 26 -12.75 7.81 2.23
C GLY A 26 -12.08 6.46 2.49
N MET A 27 -10.94 6.41 3.18
CA MET A 27 -10.35 5.13 3.61
C MET A 27 -11.22 4.43 4.65
N LYS A 28 -11.37 3.11 4.48
CA LYS A 28 -12.01 2.24 5.46
C LYS A 28 -10.99 1.75 6.48
N LEU A 29 -11.35 1.82 7.75
CA LEU A 29 -10.60 1.21 8.85
C LEU A 29 -11.35 -0.03 9.33
N VAL A 30 -10.61 -1.08 9.67
CA VAL A 30 -11.12 -2.30 10.29
C VAL A 30 -10.77 -2.25 11.78
N PHE A 31 -11.77 -2.46 12.62
CA PHE A 31 -11.58 -2.59 14.07
C PHE A 31 -11.23 -4.03 14.43
N ASP A 32 -10.30 -4.19 15.35
CA ASP A 32 -9.93 -5.49 15.90
C ASP A 32 -10.71 -5.74 17.20
N GLU A 33 -11.78 -6.54 17.10
CA GLU A 33 -12.67 -6.84 18.23
C GLU A 33 -12.03 -7.69 19.33
N LYS A 34 -10.91 -8.38 19.02
CA LYS A 34 -10.22 -9.24 19.99
C LYS A 34 -9.14 -8.48 20.77
N SER A 35 -8.84 -7.25 20.37
CA SER A 35 -7.84 -6.45 21.04
C SER A 35 -8.35 -5.95 22.39
N ALA A 36 -7.48 -5.92 23.39
CA ALA A 36 -7.80 -5.36 24.71
C ALA A 36 -8.05 -3.84 24.68
N ASP A 37 -7.58 -3.17 23.62
CA ASP A 37 -7.69 -1.73 23.40
C ASP A 37 -8.38 -1.43 22.06
N LEU A 38 -8.88 -0.19 21.88
CA LEU A 38 -9.45 0.25 20.61
C LEU A 38 -8.37 0.31 19.52
N ARG A 39 -8.29 -0.75 18.71
CA ARG A 39 -7.34 -0.87 17.61
C ARG A 39 -8.08 -0.84 16.27
N ALA A 40 -7.67 0.10 15.42
CA ALA A 40 -8.18 0.25 14.07
C ALA A 40 -7.01 0.26 13.08
N GLN A 41 -7.13 -0.52 12.00
CA GLN A 41 -6.10 -0.62 10.97
C GLN A 41 -6.71 -0.30 9.60
N PRO A 42 -5.97 0.34 8.67
CA PRO A 42 -6.42 0.50 7.30
C PRO A 42 -6.82 -0.86 6.72
N LYS A 43 -7.99 -0.92 6.06
CA LYS A 43 -8.33 -2.08 5.25
C LYS A 43 -7.35 -2.08 4.06
N HIS A 44 -6.28 -2.85 4.17
CA HIS A 44 -5.42 -3.15 3.05
C HIS A 44 -6.19 -4.11 2.14
N ASP A 45 -7.05 -3.55 1.28
CA ASP A 45 -7.54 -4.25 0.09
C ASP A 45 -6.36 -4.34 -0.90
N PHE A 46 -5.27 -4.98 -0.48
CA PHE A 46 -4.20 -5.40 -1.37
C PHE A 46 -4.70 -6.67 -2.04
N ASP A 47 -5.40 -6.48 -3.14
CA ASP A 47 -5.76 -7.57 -4.03
C ASP A 47 -4.46 -8.09 -4.67
N MET A 48 -3.89 -9.08 -4.02
CA MET A 48 -2.66 -9.74 -4.46
C MET A 48 -2.85 -10.42 -5.81
N GLU A 49 -4.09 -10.78 -6.19
CA GLU A 49 -4.41 -11.34 -7.50
C GLU A 49 -4.42 -10.24 -8.56
N ALA A 50 -5.09 -9.11 -8.32
CA ALA A 50 -5.04 -7.96 -9.23
C ALA A 50 -3.61 -7.40 -9.38
N MET A 51 -2.81 -7.40 -8.31
CA MET A 51 -1.39 -7.04 -8.39
C MET A 51 -0.60 -8.08 -9.19
N ARG A 52 -0.87 -9.38 -9.00
CA ARG A 52 -0.24 -10.45 -9.79
C ARG A 52 -0.66 -10.45 -11.24
N GLU A 53 -1.87 -10.04 -11.58
CA GLU A 53 -2.33 -9.88 -12.96
C GLU A 53 -1.66 -8.66 -13.61
N ALA A 54 -1.58 -7.52 -12.91
CA ALA A 54 -0.85 -6.35 -13.37
C ALA A 54 0.66 -6.63 -13.53
N LEU A 55 1.23 -7.41 -12.62
CA LEU A 55 2.61 -7.93 -12.72
C LEU A 55 2.70 -9.16 -13.63
N GLY A 56 1.59 -9.73 -14.09
CA GLY A 56 1.51 -10.95 -14.90
C GLY A 56 2.04 -10.77 -16.31
N ALA A 57 2.28 -9.52 -16.73
CA ALA A 57 3.10 -9.18 -17.88
C ALA A 57 4.61 -9.51 -17.67
N ALA A 58 5.02 -9.93 -16.47
CA ALA A 58 6.39 -10.29 -16.13
C ALA A 58 6.68 -11.80 -16.16
N LYS A 59 5.83 -12.62 -16.80
CA LYS A 59 6.08 -14.08 -16.93
C LYS A 59 7.40 -14.44 -17.64
N ASN A 60 7.99 -13.52 -18.38
CA ASN A 60 9.25 -13.73 -19.10
C ASN A 60 10.47 -13.07 -18.42
N PHE A 61 10.35 -12.58 -17.18
CA PHE A 61 11.49 -12.00 -16.48
C PHE A 61 12.31 -13.08 -15.77
N GLU A 62 13.52 -13.28 -16.25
CA GLU A 62 14.50 -14.16 -15.62
C GLU A 62 14.73 -13.72 -14.16
N PRO A 63 14.63 -14.65 -13.18
CA PRO A 63 14.86 -14.32 -11.79
C PRO A 63 16.31 -13.87 -11.59
N GLY A 64 16.49 -12.67 -11.04
CA GLY A 64 17.81 -12.10 -10.71
C GLY A 64 18.11 -10.74 -11.35
N LYS A 65 17.32 -10.29 -12.34
CA LYS A 65 17.46 -8.94 -12.90
C LYS A 65 16.64 -7.93 -12.10
N THR A 66 17.28 -6.85 -11.67
CA THR A 66 16.59 -5.72 -11.01
C THR A 66 15.78 -4.92 -12.01
N SER A 67 14.72 -4.22 -11.56
CA SER A 67 13.82 -3.44 -12.43
C SER A 67 14.55 -2.39 -13.29
N THR A 68 15.69 -1.89 -12.80
CA THR A 68 16.58 -0.96 -13.52
C THR A 68 17.35 -1.64 -14.65
N GLN A 69 17.85 -2.86 -14.47
CA GLN A 69 18.52 -3.65 -15.51
C GLN A 69 17.55 -4.02 -16.64
N ILE A 70 16.34 -4.39 -16.26
CA ILE A 70 15.23 -4.69 -17.18
C ILE A 70 14.89 -3.47 -18.05
N LEU A 71 14.71 -2.30 -17.43
CA LEU A 71 14.40 -1.06 -18.14
C LEU A 71 15.55 -0.62 -19.06
N ARG A 72 16.79 -0.93 -18.70
CA ARG A 72 17.97 -0.62 -19.51
C ARG A 72 18.01 -1.50 -20.78
N GLU A 73 17.72 -2.78 -20.62
CA GLU A 73 17.66 -3.78 -21.71
C GLU A 73 16.53 -3.47 -22.71
N LEU A 74 15.30 -3.23 -22.22
CA LEU A 74 14.13 -2.90 -23.06
C LEU A 74 14.27 -1.57 -23.79
N ARG A 75 15.02 -0.62 -23.23
CA ARG A 75 15.30 0.68 -23.87
C ARG A 75 16.51 0.65 -24.80
N GLY A 76 17.14 -0.52 -24.99
CA GLY A 76 18.20 -0.72 -25.97
C GLY A 76 19.57 -0.15 -25.57
N TYR A 77 19.81 0.14 -24.29
CA TYR A 77 21.10 0.68 -23.83
C TYR A 77 22.24 -0.36 -23.85
N ASP A 78 21.93 -1.67 -23.87
CA ASP A 78 22.91 -2.77 -23.89
C ASP A 78 23.08 -3.42 -25.29
N ARG A 79 22.57 -2.80 -26.37
CA ARG A 79 22.96 -3.20 -27.73
C ARG A 79 24.34 -2.64 -28.07
N SER A 80 25.37 -3.19 -27.45
CA SER A 80 26.75 -3.08 -27.92
C SER A 80 27.15 -4.39 -28.62
N SER A 81 27.68 -4.21 -29.84
CA SER A 81 28.32 -5.17 -30.77
C SER A 81 27.41 -5.96 -31.71
N LEU A 82 27.44 -5.52 -32.98
CA LEU A 82 27.41 -6.37 -34.18
C LEU A 82 28.39 -7.54 -34.07
#